data_AF-A0A2K0WD16-F1
#
_entry.id   AF-A0A2K0WD16-F1
#
_cell.length_a   1.000
_cell.length_b   1.000
_cell.length_c   1.000
_cell.angle_alpha   90.00
_cell.angle_beta   90.00
_cell.angle_gamma   90.00
#
_symmetry.space_group_name_H-M   'P 1'
#
loop_
_entity.id
_entity.type
_entity.pdbx_description
1 polymer ?
#
loop_
_entity_poly.entity_id
_entity_poly.type
_entity_poly.pdbx_seq_one_letter_code
_entity_poly.pdbx_strand_id
1 'polypeptide(L)'
;MAVTRALEGFAIPIRTGILLIQKTAAFKWSVEHALAAWDAGLLVTKWVHTIEQLQKTGNAVTSEEGQVLDNIRRLLKEIDMDCSQDFSLSAELARIWASLFDDTWVWGVAPRIGWVLRQLAIMFDT
;
A
#
# COMPACT_ATOMS: atom_id res chain seq x y z
N MET A 1 -8.99 4.52 13.05
CA MET A 1 -9.20 3.09 12.72
C MET A 1 -7.85 2.39 12.63
N ALA A 2 -7.79 1.05 12.71
CA ALA A 2 -6.53 0.30 12.53
C ALA A 2 -5.86 0.61 11.17
N VAL A 3 -6.67 0.78 10.12
CA VAL A 3 -6.20 1.18 8.78
C VAL A 3 -5.51 2.55 8.78
N THR A 4 -5.97 3.51 9.58
CA THR A 4 -5.36 4.85 9.67
C THR A 4 -3.93 4.75 10.21
N ARG A 5 -3.72 3.93 11.25
CA ARG A 5 -2.40 3.71 11.85
C ARG A 5 -1.48 2.92 10.94
N ALA A 6 -2.01 1.92 10.25
CA ALA A 6 -1.26 1.20 9.22
C ALA A 6 -0.85 2.13 8.06
N LEU A 7 -1.74 3.03 7.64
CA LEU A 7 -1.47 4.02 6.61
C LEU A 7 -0.41 5.06 7.03
N GLU A 8 -0.40 5.49 8.29
CA GLU A 8 0.69 6.31 8.83
C GLU A 8 2.05 5.61 8.66
N GLY A 9 2.10 4.29 8.86
CA GLY A 9 3.28 3.46 8.57
C GLY A 9 3.67 3.44 7.09
N PHE A 10 2.71 3.45 6.17
CA PHE A 10 2.94 3.56 4.72
C PHE A 10 3.52 4.92 4.30
N ALA A 11 3.15 5.99 5.00
CA ALA A 11 3.63 7.33 4.68
C ALA A 11 5.14 7.49 4.94
N ILE A 12 5.68 6.77 5.93
CA ILE A 12 7.11 6.83 6.30
C ILE A 12 8.01 6.49 5.11
N PRO A 13 7.86 5.33 4.44
CA PRO A 13 8.74 5.00 3.33
C PRO A 13 8.52 5.85 2.10
N ILE A 14 7.29 6.28 1.86
CA ILE A 14 6.97 7.20 0.77
C ILE A 14 7.73 8.52 0.94
N ARG A 15 7.65 9.13 2.13
CA ARG A 15 8.28 10.44 2.44
C ARG A 15 9.79 10.39 2.60
N THR A 16 10.31 9.28 3.13
CA THR A 16 11.75 9.08 3.29
C THR A 16 12.44 8.76 1.95
N GLY A 17 11.65 8.43 0.93
CA GLY A 17 12.12 7.96 -0.37
C GLY A 17 12.16 6.44 -0.39
N ILE A 18 11.22 5.84 -1.11
CA ILE A 18 11.03 4.38 -1.13
C ILE A 18 12.30 3.64 -1.61
N LEU A 19 13.03 4.24 -2.56
CA LEU A 19 14.30 3.73 -3.08
C LEU A 19 15.42 3.67 -2.03
N LEU A 20 15.45 4.64 -1.10
CA LEU A 20 16.45 4.66 -0.03
C LEU A 20 16.20 3.53 0.97
N ILE A 21 14.93 3.26 1.28
CA ILE A 21 14.55 2.18 2.19
C ILE A 21 14.76 0.83 1.53
N GLN A 22 14.36 0.65 0.27
CA GLN A 22 14.67 -0.56 -0.51
C GLN A 22 16.16 -0.94 -0.42
N LYS A 23 17.05 0.04 -0.64
CA LYS A 23 18.51 -0.19 -0.59
C LYS A 23 19.06 -0.43 0.82
N THR A 24 18.37 0.01 1.87
CA THR A 24 18.84 -0.11 3.25
C THR A 24 18.08 -1.14 4.08
N ALA A 25 16.99 -1.69 3.55
CA ALA A 25 16.13 -2.66 4.22
C ALA A 25 16.93 -3.90 4.60
N ALA A 26 17.74 -4.44 3.68
CA ALA A 26 18.61 -5.59 3.92
C ALA A 26 19.57 -5.43 5.13
N PHE A 27 19.92 -4.19 5.48
CA PHE A 27 20.80 -3.88 6.63
C PHE A 27 20.03 -3.55 7.92
N LYS A 28 18.73 -3.23 7.83
CA LYS A 28 17.94 -2.68 8.94
C LYS A 28 16.78 -3.55 9.39
N TRP A 29 16.20 -4.35 8.50
CA TRP A 29 15.01 -5.14 8.80
C TRP A 29 15.40 -6.58 9.15
N SER A 30 14.61 -7.18 10.04
CA SER A 30 14.56 -8.62 10.20
C SER A 30 13.39 -9.19 9.41
N VAL A 31 13.30 -10.52 9.29
CA VAL A 31 12.18 -11.19 8.59
C VAL A 31 10.83 -10.81 9.22
N GLU A 32 10.78 -10.67 10.54
CA GLU A 32 9.58 -10.28 11.28
C GLU A 32 9.10 -8.87 10.87
N HIS A 33 10.02 -7.93 10.63
CA HIS A 33 9.66 -6.60 10.16
C HIS A 33 9.08 -6.63 8.75
N ALA A 34 9.63 -7.48 7.86
CA ALA A 34 9.10 -7.68 6.52
C ALA A 34 7.68 -8.28 6.54
N LEU A 35 7.43 -9.26 7.40
CA LEU A 35 6.10 -9.86 7.59
C LEU A 35 5.10 -8.87 8.18
N ALA A 36 5.49 -8.11 9.21
CA ALA A 36 4.64 -7.07 9.79
C ALA A 36 4.29 -5.97 8.78
N ALA A 37 5.26 -5.56 7.96
CA ALA A 37 5.04 -4.62 6.86
C ALA A 37 4.09 -5.22 5.81
N TRP A 38 4.21 -6.50 5.50
CA TRP A 38 3.30 -7.18 4.58
C TRP A 38 1.87 -7.24 5.10
N ASP A 39 1.66 -7.60 6.37
CA ASP A 39 0.32 -7.66 7.00
C ASP A 39 -0.34 -6.29 7.04
N ALA A 40 0.39 -5.25 7.43
CA ALA A 40 -0.08 -3.86 7.35
C ALA A 40 -0.43 -3.50 5.90
N GLY A 41 0.41 -3.95 4.96
CA GLY A 41 0.21 -3.87 3.52
C GLY A 41 -1.16 -4.35 3.08
N LEU A 42 -1.44 -5.61 3.39
CA LEU A 42 -2.68 -6.30 3.05
C LEU A 42 -3.90 -5.67 3.72
N LEU A 43 -3.77 -5.22 4.97
CA LEU A 43 -4.86 -4.56 5.68
C LEU A 43 -5.28 -3.29 4.95
N VAL A 44 -4.32 -2.42 4.61
CA VAL A 44 -4.60 -1.14 3.95
C VAL A 44 -5.19 -1.37 2.57
N THR A 45 -4.54 -2.17 1.72
CA THR A 45 -4.97 -2.33 0.33
C THR A 45 -6.35 -2.99 0.20
N LYS A 46 -6.63 -4.02 1.01
CA LYS A 46 -7.96 -4.67 1.04
C LYS A 46 -9.04 -3.76 1.60
N TRP A 47 -8.72 -2.97 2.63
CA TRP A 47 -9.68 -2.01 3.17
C TRP A 47 -10.06 -0.97 2.12
N VAL A 48 -9.07 -0.40 1.43
CA VAL A 48 -9.31 0.57 0.34
C VAL A 48 -10.17 -0.05 -0.75
N HIS A 49 -9.82 -1.27 -1.21
CA HIS A 49 -10.61 -1.97 -2.22
C HIS A 49 -12.06 -2.16 -1.77
N THR A 50 -12.28 -2.55 -0.52
CA THR A 50 -13.62 -2.72 0.05
C THR A 50 -14.42 -1.43 -0.01
N ILE A 51 -13.83 -0.29 0.37
CA ILE A 51 -14.50 1.01 0.28
C ILE A 51 -14.77 1.40 -1.19
N GLU A 52 -13.82 1.17 -2.10
CA GLU A 52 -14.02 1.42 -3.53
C GLU A 52 -15.21 0.63 -4.10
N GLN A 53 -15.37 -0.64 -3.70
CA GLN A 53 -16.51 -1.46 -4.10
C GLN A 53 -17.83 -1.01 -3.47
N LEU A 54 -17.81 -0.55 -2.21
CA LEU A 54 -18.99 0.06 -1.58
C LEU A 54 -19.45 1.31 -2.32
N GLN A 55 -18.51 2.17 -2.74
CA GLN A 55 -18.81 3.36 -3.56
C GLN A 55 -19.40 2.99 -4.93
N LYS A 56 -18.81 2.00 -5.62
CA LYS A 56 -19.32 1.50 -6.91
C LYS A 56 -20.74 0.95 -6.82
N THR A 57 -21.09 0.31 -5.71
CA THR A 57 -22.42 -0.26 -5.45
C THR A 57 -23.44 0.76 -4.92
N GLY A 58 -23.04 2.03 -4.76
CA GLY A 58 -23.91 3.10 -4.28
C GLY A 58 -24.17 3.08 -2.78
N ASN A 59 -23.41 2.29 -2.01
CA ASN A 59 -23.50 2.27 -0.56
C ASN A 59 -22.86 3.54 0.03
N ALA A 60 -23.43 4.01 1.15
CA ALA A 60 -22.92 5.19 1.83
C ALA A 60 -21.58 4.89 2.50
N VAL A 61 -20.57 5.69 2.17
CA VAL A 61 -19.28 5.73 2.88
C VAL A 61 -19.38 6.77 4.00
N THR A 62 -18.92 6.40 5.19
CA THR A 62 -18.92 7.31 6.34
C THR A 62 -17.92 8.45 6.15
N SER A 63 -18.11 9.56 6.85
CA SER A 63 -17.18 10.70 6.79
C SER A 63 -15.76 10.33 7.21
N GLU A 64 -15.61 9.39 8.16
CA GLU A 64 -14.30 8.93 8.63
C GLU A 64 -13.57 8.11 7.55
N GLU A 65 -14.27 7.21 6.87
CA GLU A 65 -13.73 6.42 5.75
C GLU A 65 -13.33 7.32 4.57
N GLY A 66 -14.16 8.33 4.26
CA GLY A 66 -13.85 9.35 3.25
C GLY A 66 -12.55 10.10 3.57
N GLN A 67 -12.35 10.49 4.84
CA GLN A 67 -11.13 11.16 5.27
C GLN A 67 -9.88 10.28 5.10
N VAL A 68 -9.99 8.98 5.36
CA VAL A 68 -8.87 8.04 5.13
C VAL A 68 -8.55 7.92 3.65
N LEU A 69 -9.56 7.84 2.77
CA LEU A 69 -9.34 7.84 1.31
C LEU A 69 -8.66 9.13 0.82
N ASP A 70 -9.05 10.29 1.34
CA ASP A 70 -8.43 11.56 0.96
C ASP A 70 -6.98 11.66 1.42
N ASN A 71 -6.66 11.11 2.60
CA ASN A 71 -5.29 10.99 3.06
C ASN A 71 -4.46 10.08 2.15
N ILE A 72 -5.03 8.96 1.68
CA ILE A 72 -4.37 8.07 0.71
C ILE A 72 -4.11 8.81 -0.60
N ARG A 73 -5.10 9.49 -1.17
CA ARG A 73 -4.94 10.28 -2.39
C ARG A 73 -3.85 11.34 -2.23
N ARG A 74 -3.79 12.00 -1.08
CA ARG A 74 -2.71 12.96 -0.76
C ARG A 74 -1.34 12.28 -0.76
N LEU A 75 -1.21 11.12 -0.12
CA LEU A 75 0.05 10.37 -0.11
C LEU A 75 0.49 9.92 -1.50
N LEU A 76 -0.43 9.48 -2.36
CA LEU A 76 -0.11 9.13 -3.74
C LEU A 76 0.31 10.36 -4.57
N LYS A 77 -0.28 11.52 -4.32
CA LYS A 77 0.18 12.78 -4.93
C LYS A 77 1.58 13.19 -4.50
N GLU A 78 2.04 12.81 -3.30
CA GLU A 78 3.41 13.11 -2.83
C GLU A 78 4.49 12.41 -3.70
N ILE A 79 4.13 11.36 -4.45
CA ILE A 79 5.04 10.63 -5.35
C ILE A 79 4.73 10.86 -6.83
N ASP A 80 4.07 11.97 -7.15
CA ASP A 80 3.72 12.41 -8.52
C ASP A 80 2.91 11.37 -9.31
N MET A 81 2.12 10.56 -8.60
CA MET A 81 1.18 9.65 -9.24
C MET A 81 -0.14 10.37 -9.52
N ASP A 82 -0.43 10.53 -10.80
CA ASP A 82 -1.67 11.17 -11.26
C ASP A 82 -2.84 10.18 -11.13
N CYS A 83 -3.45 10.16 -9.94
CA CYS A 83 -4.66 9.38 -9.69
C CYS A 83 -5.85 10.03 -10.39
N SER A 84 -6.02 9.77 -11.70
CA SER A 84 -7.29 10.05 -12.39
C SER A 84 -8.43 9.20 -11.78
N GLN A 85 -9.68 9.61 -11.99
CA GLN A 85 -10.86 8.94 -11.41
C GLN A 85 -11.04 7.47 -11.85
N ASP A 86 -10.36 7.04 -12.91
CA ASP A 86 -10.48 5.67 -13.46
C ASP A 86 -9.47 4.68 -12.85
N PHE A 87 -8.56 5.13 -11.98
CA PHE A 87 -7.57 4.25 -11.35
C PHE A 87 -8.07 3.64 -10.04
N SER A 88 -7.81 2.35 -9.84
CA SER A 88 -7.96 1.69 -8.54
C SER A 88 -6.88 2.16 -7.57
N LEU A 89 -7.27 2.88 -6.52
CA LEU A 89 -6.37 3.32 -5.44
C LEU A 89 -5.78 2.12 -4.70
N SER A 90 -6.58 1.06 -4.52
CA SER A 90 -6.12 -0.17 -3.88
C SER A 90 -5.05 -0.89 -4.70
N ALA A 91 -5.19 -0.94 -6.04
CA ALA A 91 -4.18 -1.50 -6.93
C ALA A 91 -2.88 -0.71 -6.86
N GLU A 92 -2.94 0.62 -6.93
CA GLU A 92 -1.74 1.45 -6.93
C GLU A 92 -0.97 1.36 -5.61
N LEU A 93 -1.68 1.43 -4.48
CA LEU A 93 -1.08 1.20 -3.17
C LEU A 93 -0.40 -0.17 -3.08
N ALA A 94 -1.01 -1.22 -3.63
CA ALA A 94 -0.43 -2.55 -3.64
C ALA A 94 0.86 -2.61 -4.50
N ARG A 95 0.93 -1.90 -5.63
CA ARG A 95 2.14 -1.81 -6.48
C ARG A 95 3.27 -1.05 -5.78
N ILE A 96 2.96 0.09 -5.17
CA ILE A 96 3.94 0.87 -4.40
C ILE A 96 4.48 0.02 -3.25
N TRP A 97 3.59 -0.64 -2.51
CA TRP A 97 4.02 -1.48 -1.41
C TRP A 97 4.82 -2.69 -1.86
N ALA A 98 4.47 -3.29 -3.00
CA ALA A 98 5.26 -4.36 -3.60
C ALA A 98 6.70 -3.91 -3.89
N SER A 99 6.87 -2.69 -4.42
CA SER A 99 8.20 -2.17 -4.76
C SER A 99 9.13 -2.11 -3.55
N LEU A 100 8.60 -1.87 -2.34
CA LEU A 100 9.38 -1.84 -1.09
C LEU A 100 10.19 -3.12 -0.86
N PHE A 101 9.71 -4.25 -1.39
CA PHE A 101 10.32 -5.56 -1.19
C PHE A 101 11.26 -6.00 -2.33
N ASP A 102 11.37 -5.24 -3.42
CA ASP A 102 12.12 -5.65 -4.61
C ASP A 102 13.63 -5.82 -4.32
N ASP A 103 14.26 -4.89 -3.60
CA ASP A 103 15.71 -4.91 -3.31
C ASP A 103 16.08 -5.68 -2.03
N THR A 104 15.10 -6.30 -1.36
CA THR A 104 15.29 -6.93 -0.05
C THR A 104 15.52 -8.45 -0.20
N TRP A 105 16.41 -8.83 -1.11
CA TRP A 105 16.59 -10.21 -1.56
C TRP A 105 17.20 -11.16 -0.49
N VAL A 106 17.82 -10.62 0.56
CA VAL A 106 18.60 -11.37 1.57
C VAL A 106 17.78 -12.45 2.30
N TRP A 107 16.45 -12.33 2.36
CA TRP A 107 15.58 -13.29 3.09
C TRP A 107 14.77 -14.24 2.21
N GLY A 108 14.84 -14.14 0.88
CA GLY A 108 14.08 -14.97 -0.08
C GLY A 108 12.55 -14.78 -0.06
N VAL A 109 11.96 -14.48 1.10
CA VAL A 109 10.52 -14.25 1.29
C VAL A 109 10.07 -12.87 0.80
N ALA A 110 10.92 -11.84 0.89
CA ALA A 110 10.56 -10.49 0.47
C ALA A 110 10.25 -10.39 -1.03
N PRO A 111 11.05 -10.96 -1.95
CA PRO A 111 10.66 -11.03 -3.37
C PRO A 111 9.31 -11.74 -3.58
N ARG A 112 9.01 -12.77 -2.79
CA ARG A 112 7.72 -13.49 -2.86
C ARG A 112 6.56 -12.60 -2.38
N ILE A 113 6.75 -11.86 -1.29
CA ILE A 113 5.79 -10.87 -0.79
C ILE A 113 5.49 -9.81 -1.85
N GLY A 114 6.54 -9.23 -2.44
CA GLY A 114 6.40 -8.23 -3.52
C GLY A 114 5.62 -8.79 -4.70
N TRP A 115 5.94 -10.01 -5.14
CA TRP A 115 5.19 -10.67 -6.22
C TRP A 115 3.71 -10.86 -5.89
N VAL A 116 3.37 -11.35 -4.68
CA VAL A 116 1.97 -11.53 -4.25
C VAL A 116 1.21 -10.20 -4.26
N LEU A 117 1.82 -9.12 -3.76
CA LEU A 117 1.20 -7.80 -3.75
C LEU A 117 0.93 -7.28 -5.17
N ARG A 118 1.80 -7.55 -6.14
CA ARG A 118 1.55 -7.21 -7.56
C ARG A 118 0.40 -8.03 -8.15
N GLN A 119 0.28 -9.31 -7.81
CA GLN A 119 -0.86 -10.13 -8.24
C GLN A 119 -2.16 -9.59 -7.65
N LEU A 120 -2.13 -9.19 -6.36
CA LEU A 120 -3.27 -8.57 -5.72
C LEU A 120 -3.67 -7.24 -6.39
N ALA A 121 -2.69 -6.43 -6.81
CA ALA A 121 -2.96 -5.19 -7.54
C ALA A 121 -3.71 -5.46 -8.86
N ILE A 122 -3.27 -6.46 -9.63
CA ILE A 122 -3.93 -6.87 -10.89
C ILE A 122 -5.39 -7.27 -10.62
N MET A 123 -5.65 -7.98 -9.52
CA MET A 123 -7.01 -8.37 -9.13
C MET A 123 -7.88 -7.20 -8.68
N PHE A 124 -7.29 -6.09 -8.24
CA PHE A 124 -8.05 -4.90 -7.84
C PHE A 124 -8.42 -4.00 -9.01
N ASP A 125 -7.70 -4.08 -10.13
CA ASP A 125 -8.02 -3.36 -11.37
C ASP A 125 -9.23 -3.94 -12.12
N THR A 126 -9.59 -5.20 -11.86
CA THR A 126 -10.75 -5.89 -12.47
C THR A 126 -12.06 -5.57 -11.75
#